data_AF-A0A1H3M3Z8-F1
#
_entry.id   AF-A0A1H3M3Z8-F1
#
_cell.length_a   1.000
_cell.length_b   1.000
_cell.length_c   1.000
_cell.angle_alpha   90.00
_cell.angle_beta   90.00
_cell.angle_gamma   90.00
#
_symmetry.space_group_name_H-M   'P 1'
#
loop_
_entity.id
_entity.type
_entity.pdbx_description
1 polymer ?
#
loop_
_entity_poly.entity_id
_entity_poly.type
_entity_poly.pdbx_seq_one_letter_code
_entity_poly.pdbx_strand_id
1 'polypeptide(L)'
;MKSNLRGLLLRSVALLAGGALVGFAFLINIDTHSWFTSKAMQEVKVTAATTSDILEHFAIEKDSKGNAIAIEIRKKENLDHSPILYFSVEGEAEDYVLHINPVKLEQQNTYIIPIEPNINPVQWVDLTSPWKGEKTGTIKIKYLNEYINEEMSISFTHAYLRQKLLEDINRKGVGIERISDGKALEEATDLITFISESFEWEENNKGMRMLSLESDSIYDIERFSIGSEIENIDSIEVDRFIVSSNMILALTPHQSQIISAISYKLLPHIERLYGTIEDLVAILNEKLIEIGILRAQVEEQGIKIEEQLGKIEEQRARIEELEKKEQELTEKNEELDKENLGLIDDIEALNKDKESLYGDIEALASRNSTLSSENTDIARENSQLRAEIDRLNRQIEELRSNSGGGGNTPEVPKEPEAPETPDIPEGPENPEVPQEPEKPEEEKPIQEPKEP
;
A
#
# COMPACT_ATOMS: atom_id res chain seq x y z
N MET A 1 -65.43 12.51 -59.13
CA MET A 1 -64.16 13.04 -58.56
C MET A 1 -63.27 13.85 -59.54
N LYS A 2 -63.73 14.21 -60.76
CA LYS A 2 -62.96 15.04 -61.72
C LYS A 2 -63.41 16.52 -61.80
N SER A 3 -64.52 16.92 -61.20
CA SER A 3 -65.00 18.32 -61.25
C SER A 3 -64.38 19.23 -60.20
N ASN A 4 -64.02 18.72 -59.02
CA ASN A 4 -63.45 19.54 -57.93
C ASN A 4 -61.97 19.92 -58.15
N LEU A 5 -61.23 19.17 -58.97
CA LEU A 5 -59.82 19.46 -59.24
C LEU A 5 -59.64 20.65 -60.19
N ARG A 6 -60.56 20.83 -61.15
CA ARG A 6 -60.55 21.99 -62.07
C ARG A 6 -60.86 23.30 -61.36
N GLY A 7 -61.79 23.26 -60.40
CA GLY A 7 -62.12 24.44 -59.58
C GLY A 7 -60.96 24.87 -58.67
N LEU A 8 -60.20 23.91 -58.15
CA LEU A 8 -59.06 24.17 -57.27
C LEU A 8 -57.85 24.72 -58.07
N LEU A 9 -57.55 24.13 -59.24
CA LEU A 9 -56.53 24.65 -60.15
C LEU A 9 -56.84 26.06 -60.66
N LEU A 10 -58.10 26.35 -61.01
CA LEU A 10 -58.49 27.67 -61.49
C LEU A 10 -58.32 28.75 -60.40
N ARG A 11 -58.63 28.42 -59.14
CA ARG A 11 -58.44 29.31 -58.00
C ARG A 11 -56.96 29.56 -57.70
N SER A 12 -56.11 28.54 -57.80
CA SER A 12 -54.66 28.70 -57.62
C SER A 12 -54.04 29.56 -58.71
N VAL A 13 -54.47 29.39 -59.98
CA VAL A 13 -54.00 30.22 -61.10
C VAL A 13 -54.49 31.66 -60.97
N ALA A 14 -55.73 31.88 -60.53
CA ALA A 14 -56.25 33.22 -60.27
C ALA A 14 -55.51 33.93 -59.13
N LEU A 15 -55.15 33.22 -58.06
CA LEU A 15 -54.34 33.76 -56.97
C LEU A 15 -52.92 34.10 -57.41
N LEU A 16 -52.28 33.26 -58.23
CA LEU A 16 -50.96 33.54 -58.79
C LEU A 16 -50.98 34.73 -59.76
N ALA A 17 -51.99 34.82 -60.63
CA ALA A 17 -52.14 35.94 -61.55
C ALA A 17 -52.42 37.26 -60.81
N GLY A 18 -53.25 37.20 -59.75
CA GLY A 18 -53.49 38.34 -58.85
C GLY A 18 -52.22 38.80 -58.13
N GLY A 19 -51.44 37.85 -57.60
CA GLY A 19 -50.15 38.13 -56.96
C GLY A 19 -49.14 38.75 -57.93
N ALA A 20 -49.07 38.24 -59.17
CA ALA A 20 -48.20 38.79 -60.20
C ALA A 20 -48.61 40.22 -60.62
N LEU A 21 -49.90 40.50 -60.74
CA LEU A 21 -50.41 41.84 -61.04
C LEU A 21 -50.13 42.85 -59.92
N VAL A 22 -50.29 42.44 -58.66
CA VAL A 22 -49.91 43.27 -57.51
C VAL A 22 -48.40 43.51 -57.49
N GLY A 23 -47.59 42.49 -57.78
CA GLY A 23 -46.14 42.61 -57.93
C GLY A 23 -45.74 43.60 -59.03
N PHE A 24 -46.40 43.53 -60.20
CA PHE A 24 -46.19 44.49 -61.30
C PHE A 24 -46.63 45.91 -60.92
N ALA A 25 -47.72 46.08 -60.18
CA ALA A 25 -48.15 47.40 -59.70
C ALA A 25 -47.15 48.03 -58.73
N PHE A 26 -46.49 47.23 -57.87
CA PHE A 26 -45.39 47.71 -57.03
C PHE A 26 -44.13 48.04 -57.84
N LEU A 27 -43.82 47.27 -58.90
CA LEU A 27 -42.67 47.53 -59.78
C LEU A 27 -42.82 48.81 -60.61
N ILE A 28 -44.04 49.16 -61.05
CA ILE A 28 -44.29 50.38 -61.82
C ILE A 28 -44.18 51.66 -60.95
N ASN A 29 -44.28 51.53 -59.62
CA ASN A 29 -44.12 52.64 -58.67
C ASN A 29 -42.71 52.76 -58.05
N ILE A 30 -41.71 52.02 -58.54
CA ILE A 30 -40.32 52.12 -58.04
C ILE A 30 -39.68 53.47 -58.36
N ASP A 31 -40.15 54.20 -59.38
CA ASP A 31 -39.61 55.51 -59.74
C ASP A 31 -40.03 56.67 -58.80
N THR A 32 -40.90 56.43 -57.81
CA THR A 32 -41.32 57.48 -56.87
C THR A 32 -40.31 57.72 -55.75
N HIS A 33 -39.42 56.76 -55.46
CA HIS A 33 -38.35 56.95 -54.47
C HIS A 33 -37.14 57.72 -55.03
N SER A 34 -36.92 57.71 -56.35
CA SER A 34 -35.82 58.46 -56.99
C SER A 34 -36.13 59.95 -57.23
N TRP A 35 -37.41 60.35 -57.17
CA TRP A 35 -37.82 61.74 -57.34
C TRP A 35 -37.67 62.57 -56.05
N PHE A 36 -37.77 61.95 -54.87
CA PHE A 36 -37.50 62.64 -53.60
C PHE A 36 -36.01 62.87 -53.34
N THR A 37 -35.13 61.98 -53.83
CA THR A 37 -33.67 62.13 -53.65
C THR A 37 -33.07 63.13 -54.63
N SER A 38 -33.54 63.18 -55.88
CA SER A 38 -32.95 64.08 -56.89
C SER A 38 -33.33 65.56 -56.70
N LYS A 39 -34.53 65.84 -56.18
CA LYS A 39 -34.95 67.22 -55.87
C LYS A 39 -34.41 67.75 -54.54
N ALA A 40 -34.02 66.86 -53.60
CA ALA A 40 -33.32 67.25 -52.38
C ALA A 40 -31.81 67.40 -52.57
N MET A 41 -31.21 66.69 -53.53
CA MET A 41 -29.76 66.79 -53.82
C MET A 41 -29.36 67.97 -54.71
N GLN A 42 -30.29 68.65 -55.38
CA GLN A 42 -29.94 69.76 -56.27
C GLN A 42 -29.82 71.14 -55.59
N GLU A 43 -30.12 71.26 -54.29
CA GLU A 43 -29.99 72.54 -53.55
C GLU A 43 -29.46 72.39 -52.11
N VAL A 44 -28.64 71.38 -51.81
CA VAL A 44 -27.85 71.38 -50.58
C VAL A 44 -26.39 71.05 -50.87
N LYS A 45 -25.66 72.05 -51.38
CA LYS A 45 -24.21 72.07 -51.33
C LYS A 45 -23.82 72.46 -49.90
N VAL A 46 -23.82 71.51 -48.97
CA VAL A 46 -23.24 71.73 -47.63
C VAL A 46 -21.74 71.80 -47.84
N THR A 47 -21.20 73.01 -47.89
CA THR A 47 -19.76 73.21 -47.80
C THR A 47 -19.34 72.88 -46.38
N ALA A 48 -18.42 71.94 -46.18
CA ALA A 48 -17.86 71.63 -44.87
C ALA A 48 -17.37 72.93 -44.21
N ALA A 49 -17.85 73.23 -43.02
CA ALA A 49 -17.38 74.37 -42.26
C ALA A 49 -15.93 74.13 -41.82
N THR A 50 -15.03 75.05 -42.12
CA THR A 50 -13.64 75.00 -41.64
C THR A 50 -13.61 75.29 -40.13
N THR A 51 -12.53 74.93 -39.42
CA THR A 51 -12.42 75.27 -37.99
C THR A 51 -12.53 76.78 -37.79
N SER A 52 -11.93 77.56 -38.69
CA SER A 52 -12.03 79.02 -38.71
C SER A 52 -13.46 79.54 -38.93
N ASP A 53 -14.40 78.72 -39.40
CA ASP A 53 -15.81 79.09 -39.54
C ASP A 53 -16.61 78.89 -38.25
N ILE A 54 -16.17 78.00 -37.37
CA ILE A 54 -16.85 77.62 -36.12
C ILE A 54 -16.15 78.22 -34.89
N LEU A 55 -14.83 78.28 -34.92
CA LEU A 55 -13.94 78.66 -33.83
C LEU A 55 -13.17 79.94 -34.16
N GLU A 56 -13.04 80.80 -33.16
CA GLU A 56 -12.13 81.95 -33.18
C GLU A 56 -10.76 81.57 -32.61
N HIS A 57 -10.74 80.67 -31.62
CA HIS A 57 -9.52 80.22 -30.96
C HIS A 57 -9.55 78.71 -30.78
N PHE A 58 -8.42 78.08 -31.08
CA PHE A 58 -8.19 76.66 -30.89
C PHE A 58 -6.70 76.42 -30.60
N ALA A 59 -6.38 75.92 -29.41
CA ALA A 59 -5.00 75.66 -29.00
C ALA A 59 -4.91 74.47 -28.03
N ILE A 60 -3.71 73.86 -27.95
CA ILE A 60 -3.36 72.93 -26.87
C ILE A 60 -2.63 73.70 -25.78
N GLU A 61 -3.18 73.65 -24.58
CA GLU A 61 -2.47 74.04 -23.38
C GLU A 61 -1.40 72.98 -23.07
N LYS A 62 -0.15 73.42 -22.91
CA LYS A 62 0.99 72.55 -22.58
C LYS A 62 1.59 72.95 -21.25
N ASP A 63 2.06 71.97 -20.49
CA ASP A 63 2.80 72.23 -19.26
C ASP A 63 4.23 72.75 -19.54
N SER A 64 4.95 73.09 -18.47
CA SER A 64 6.35 73.56 -18.53
C SER A 64 7.35 72.58 -19.21
N LYS A 65 6.96 71.33 -19.44
CA LYS A 65 7.76 70.27 -20.06
C LYS A 65 7.22 69.87 -21.44
N GLY A 66 6.22 70.56 -21.96
CA GLY A 66 5.64 70.32 -23.27
C GLY A 66 4.54 69.25 -23.32
N ASN A 67 4.12 68.68 -22.17
CA ASN A 67 3.04 67.70 -22.12
C ASN A 67 1.70 68.39 -22.38
N ALA A 68 0.85 67.81 -23.23
CA ALA A 68 -0.49 68.32 -23.47
C ALA A 68 -1.38 68.12 -22.23
N ILE A 69 -2.00 69.19 -21.71
CA ILE A 69 -2.82 69.13 -20.49
C ILE A 69 -4.29 69.44 -20.74
N ALA A 70 -4.59 70.36 -21.67
CA ALA A 70 -5.96 70.72 -22.00
C ALA A 70 -6.07 71.24 -23.45
N ILE A 71 -7.29 71.29 -23.94
CA ILE A 71 -7.67 71.91 -25.21
C ILE A 71 -8.42 73.21 -24.90
N GLU A 72 -7.96 74.32 -25.45
CA GLU A 72 -8.60 75.62 -25.35
C GLU A 72 -9.37 75.93 -26.63
N ILE A 73 -10.67 76.22 -26.49
CA ILE A 73 -11.57 76.48 -27.62
C ILE A 73 -12.43 77.71 -27.36
N ARG A 74 -12.58 78.58 -28.36
CA ARG A 74 -13.53 79.71 -28.32
C ARG A 74 -14.41 79.73 -29.55
N LYS A 75 -15.72 79.88 -29.33
CA LYS A 75 -16.74 80.02 -30.37
C LYS A 75 -16.59 81.36 -31.12
N LYS A 76 -16.78 81.33 -32.45
CA LYS A 76 -16.75 82.53 -33.31
C LYS A 76 -17.93 83.49 -33.06
N GLU A 77 -17.67 84.80 -33.15
CA GLU A 77 -18.63 85.84 -32.73
C GLU A 77 -19.96 85.88 -33.51
N ASN A 78 -20.03 85.32 -34.73
CA ASN A 78 -21.22 85.39 -35.61
C ASN A 78 -21.86 84.02 -35.91
N LEU A 79 -21.79 83.06 -34.97
CA LEU A 79 -22.37 81.73 -35.16
C LEU A 79 -23.71 81.58 -34.43
N ASP A 80 -24.80 81.58 -35.20
CA ASP A 80 -26.20 81.59 -34.71
C ASP A 80 -26.66 80.28 -34.03
N HIS A 81 -25.82 79.23 -34.01
CA HIS A 81 -26.12 77.95 -33.39
C HIS A 81 -25.04 77.55 -32.37
N SER A 82 -25.33 76.54 -31.56
CA SER A 82 -24.42 76.01 -30.52
C SER A 82 -23.82 74.67 -30.97
N PRO A 83 -22.64 74.65 -31.61
CA PRO A 83 -22.05 73.43 -32.14
C PRO A 83 -21.58 72.49 -31.01
N ILE A 84 -21.69 71.17 -31.23
CA ILE A 84 -21.13 70.13 -30.36
C ILE A 84 -19.90 69.57 -31.03
N LEU A 85 -18.74 69.72 -30.39
CA LEU A 85 -17.46 69.26 -30.90
C LEU A 85 -17.09 67.93 -30.25
N TYR A 86 -16.65 66.99 -31.07
CA TYR A 86 -16.07 65.72 -30.65
C TYR A 86 -14.58 65.71 -30.96
N PHE A 87 -13.83 64.88 -30.26
CA PHE A 87 -12.39 64.78 -30.39
C PHE A 87 -12.00 63.34 -30.71
N SER A 88 -10.99 63.16 -31.55
CA SER A 88 -10.29 61.88 -31.71
C SER A 88 -8.79 62.07 -31.56
N VAL A 89 -8.15 61.12 -30.89
CA VAL A 89 -6.71 61.06 -30.71
C VAL A 89 -6.17 59.97 -31.62
N GLU A 90 -5.09 60.26 -32.34
CA GLU A 90 -4.41 59.32 -33.23
C GLU A 90 -2.91 59.28 -32.93
N GLY A 91 -2.24 58.17 -33.28
CA GLY A 91 -0.81 57.96 -33.08
C GLY A 91 -0.48 57.31 -31.74
N GLU A 92 0.78 57.39 -31.29
CA GLU A 92 1.21 56.73 -30.04
C GLU A 92 0.50 57.26 -28.79
N ALA A 93 -0.08 58.46 -28.86
CA ALA A 93 -0.86 59.04 -27.77
C ALA A 93 -2.25 58.40 -27.59
N GLU A 94 -2.80 57.73 -28.62
CA GLU A 94 -4.11 57.07 -28.56
C GLU A 94 -4.14 55.98 -27.47
N ASP A 95 -3.04 55.23 -27.33
CA ASP A 95 -2.88 54.19 -26.31
C ASP A 95 -3.05 54.74 -24.89
N TYR A 96 -2.75 56.02 -24.68
CA TYR A 96 -2.76 56.65 -23.36
C TYR A 96 -3.95 57.59 -23.15
N VAL A 97 -4.63 58.05 -24.20
CA VAL A 97 -5.78 58.97 -24.09
C VAL A 97 -7.01 58.30 -24.72
N LEU A 98 -7.70 57.48 -23.94
CA LEU A 98 -8.80 56.65 -24.41
C LEU A 98 -10.02 57.46 -24.89
N HIS A 99 -10.31 58.60 -24.26
CA HIS A 99 -11.41 59.46 -24.66
C HIS A 99 -11.18 60.90 -24.21
N ILE A 100 -11.74 61.86 -24.96
CA ILE A 100 -11.83 63.26 -24.59
C ILE A 100 -13.30 63.65 -24.68
N ASN A 101 -13.83 64.27 -23.62
CA ASN A 101 -15.25 64.57 -23.52
C ASN A 101 -15.69 65.58 -24.59
N PRO A 102 -16.84 65.34 -25.27
CA PRO A 102 -17.36 66.29 -26.24
C PRO A 102 -17.83 67.58 -25.54
N VAL A 103 -17.72 68.71 -26.24
CA VAL A 103 -18.05 70.03 -25.69
C VAL A 103 -19.09 70.74 -26.55
N LYS A 104 -20.10 71.34 -25.90
CA LYS A 104 -21.12 72.16 -26.56
C LYS A 104 -20.81 73.64 -26.35
N LEU A 105 -20.64 74.37 -27.44
CA LEU A 105 -20.28 75.79 -27.42
C LEU A 105 -21.54 76.67 -27.41
N GLU A 106 -22.07 76.94 -26.22
CA GLU A 106 -23.30 77.72 -26.03
C GLU A 106 -23.04 79.24 -26.00
N GLN A 107 -21.93 79.66 -25.38
CA GLN A 107 -21.56 81.06 -25.16
C GLN A 107 -20.25 81.39 -25.85
N GLN A 108 -19.95 82.68 -26.04
CA GLN A 108 -18.67 83.17 -26.61
C GLN A 108 -17.50 83.13 -25.60
N ASN A 109 -17.56 82.22 -24.61
CA ASN A 109 -16.52 82.06 -23.62
C ASN A 109 -15.43 81.09 -24.12
N THR A 110 -14.27 81.14 -23.46
CA THR A 110 -13.21 80.15 -23.68
C THR A 110 -13.54 78.89 -22.89
N TYR A 111 -13.61 77.75 -23.57
CA TYR A 111 -13.82 76.43 -22.98
C TYR A 111 -12.47 75.72 -22.86
N ILE A 112 -12.21 75.16 -21.68
CA ILE A 112 -10.99 74.40 -21.38
C ILE A 112 -11.41 72.94 -21.17
N ILE A 113 -10.95 72.05 -22.05
CA ILE A 113 -11.28 70.62 -22.02
C ILE A 113 -10.04 69.85 -21.56
N PRO A 114 -10.04 69.18 -20.39
CA PRO A 114 -8.87 68.46 -19.90
C PRO A 114 -8.55 67.25 -20.79
N ILE A 115 -7.26 66.99 -20.99
CA ILE A 115 -6.76 65.76 -21.61
C ILE A 115 -6.28 64.87 -20.47
N GLU A 116 -6.98 63.77 -20.22
CA GLU A 116 -6.70 62.85 -19.12
C GLU A 116 -6.06 61.55 -19.66
N PRO A 117 -4.74 61.35 -19.46
CA PRO A 117 -4.12 60.08 -19.78
C PRO A 117 -4.62 58.99 -18.82
N ASN A 118 -4.95 57.83 -19.38
CA ASN A 118 -5.28 56.62 -18.65
C ASN A 118 -4.24 55.55 -19.00
N ILE A 119 -3.37 55.24 -18.04
CA ILE A 119 -2.27 54.29 -18.20
C ILE A 119 -2.68 52.98 -17.54
N ASN A 120 -2.54 51.87 -18.27
CA ASN A 120 -2.68 50.54 -17.68
C ASN A 120 -1.31 49.99 -17.20
N PRO A 121 -1.27 48.99 -16.30
CA PRO A 121 0.00 48.47 -15.78
C PRO A 121 0.95 47.92 -16.85
N VAL A 122 0.43 47.40 -17.96
CA VAL A 122 1.24 46.89 -19.08
C VAL A 122 1.98 48.04 -19.77
N GLN A 123 1.26 49.12 -20.08
CA GLN A 123 1.81 50.34 -20.66
C GLN A 123 2.81 51.00 -19.72
N TRP A 124 2.62 50.90 -18.40
CA TRP A 124 3.59 51.41 -17.44
C TRP A 124 4.95 50.71 -17.54
N VAL A 125 4.96 49.37 -17.69
CA VAL A 125 6.21 48.62 -17.91
C VAL A 125 6.92 49.12 -19.16
N ASP A 126 6.18 49.36 -20.24
CA ASP A 126 6.72 49.93 -21.48
C ASP A 126 7.34 51.33 -21.28
N LEU A 127 6.79 52.12 -20.37
CA LEU A 127 7.28 53.45 -20.01
C LEU A 127 8.54 53.43 -19.12
N THR A 128 8.89 52.29 -18.51
CA THR A 128 10.11 52.14 -17.69
C THR A 128 11.39 51.98 -18.51
N SER A 129 11.28 51.63 -19.80
CA SER A 129 12.42 51.50 -20.68
C SER A 129 13.10 52.86 -20.91
N PRO A 130 14.39 53.02 -20.60
CA PRO A 130 15.10 54.29 -20.77
C PRO A 130 15.39 54.64 -22.25
N TRP A 131 15.02 53.75 -23.18
CA TRP A 131 15.38 53.83 -24.61
C TRP A 131 14.25 54.32 -25.52
N LYS A 132 13.07 54.65 -24.98
CA LYS A 132 11.91 55.15 -25.74
C LYS A 132 11.70 56.65 -25.45
N GLY A 133 11.54 57.44 -26.52
CA GLY A 133 11.35 58.90 -26.48
C GLY A 133 9.92 59.32 -26.12
N GLU A 134 9.57 60.59 -26.35
CA GLU A 134 8.21 61.10 -26.09
C GLU A 134 7.13 60.36 -26.89
N LYS A 135 5.96 60.18 -26.27
CA LYS A 135 4.77 59.61 -26.92
C LYS A 135 4.00 60.71 -27.63
N THR A 136 4.08 60.72 -28.96
CA THR A 136 3.47 61.75 -29.80
C THR A 136 2.18 61.27 -30.44
N GLY A 137 1.24 62.18 -30.63
CA GLY A 137 0.02 61.91 -31.39
C GLY A 137 -0.60 63.18 -31.93
N THR A 138 -1.78 63.06 -32.53
CA THR A 138 -2.54 64.19 -33.06
C THR A 138 -3.98 64.16 -32.55
N ILE A 139 -4.52 65.33 -32.22
CA ILE A 139 -5.93 65.52 -31.88
C ILE A 139 -6.64 66.12 -33.08
N LYS A 140 -7.78 65.52 -33.45
CA LYS A 140 -8.68 65.99 -34.50
C LYS A 140 -10.04 66.36 -33.91
N ILE A 141 -10.62 67.47 -34.39
CA ILE A 141 -11.98 67.88 -34.04
C ILE A 141 -12.98 67.33 -35.08
N LYS A 142 -14.14 66.89 -34.62
CA LYS A 142 -15.26 66.46 -35.46
C LYS A 142 -16.52 67.26 -35.11
N TYR A 143 -17.27 67.68 -36.14
CA TYR A 143 -18.56 68.36 -36.00
C TYR A 143 -19.58 67.76 -36.97
N LEU A 144 -20.74 67.31 -36.46
CA LEU A 144 -21.86 66.76 -37.26
C LEU A 144 -21.43 65.75 -38.36
N ASN A 145 -20.79 64.65 -37.96
CA ASN A 145 -20.39 63.52 -38.82
C ASN A 145 -19.48 63.86 -40.04
N GLU A 146 -19.04 65.10 -40.21
CA GLU A 146 -18.03 65.50 -41.20
C GLU A 146 -16.81 66.10 -40.49
N TYR A 147 -15.61 65.75 -40.97
CA TYR A 147 -14.35 66.09 -40.32
C TYR A 147 -14.07 67.59 -40.47
N ILE A 148 -13.91 68.28 -39.34
CA ILE A 148 -13.19 69.55 -39.31
C ILE A 148 -11.71 69.17 -39.39
N ASN A 149 -11.11 69.34 -40.56
CA ASN A 149 -9.82 68.73 -40.89
C ASN A 149 -8.60 69.50 -40.34
N GLU A 150 -8.67 69.97 -39.09
CA GLU A 150 -7.53 70.55 -38.38
C GLU A 150 -6.98 69.56 -37.36
N GLU A 151 -5.71 69.24 -37.54
CA GLU A 151 -4.95 68.31 -36.69
C GLU A 151 -3.99 69.11 -35.81
N MET A 152 -3.93 68.78 -34.53
CA MET A 152 -2.97 69.39 -33.60
C MET A 152 -2.08 68.34 -32.96
N SER A 153 -0.76 68.55 -33.00
CA SER A 153 0.20 67.63 -32.42
C SER A 153 0.26 67.75 -30.89
N ILE A 154 0.10 66.62 -30.22
CA ILE A 154 0.29 66.45 -28.78
C ILE A 154 1.50 65.56 -28.52
N SER A 155 2.17 65.77 -27.39
CA SER A 155 3.21 64.87 -26.90
C SER A 155 3.10 64.68 -25.40
N PHE A 156 3.57 63.52 -24.94
CA PHE A 156 3.67 63.16 -23.54
C PHE A 156 5.03 62.56 -23.25
N THR A 157 5.69 63.09 -22.23
CA THR A 157 6.92 62.51 -21.69
C THR A 157 6.61 61.24 -20.90
N HIS A 158 7.53 60.28 -20.94
CA HIS A 158 7.42 59.05 -20.13
C HIS A 158 7.29 59.35 -18.63
N ALA A 159 7.95 60.41 -18.15
CA ALA A 159 7.85 60.83 -16.75
C ALA A 159 6.44 61.30 -16.39
N TYR A 160 5.79 62.07 -17.27
CA TYR A 160 4.43 62.57 -17.07
C TYR A 160 3.41 61.43 -17.04
N LEU A 161 3.47 60.49 -18.00
CA LEU A 161 2.56 59.34 -18.04
C LEU A 161 2.71 58.41 -16.83
N ARG A 162 3.94 58.16 -16.37
CA ARG A 162 4.18 57.39 -15.14
C ARG A 162 3.64 58.08 -13.90
N GLN A 163 3.79 59.41 -13.82
CA GLN A 163 3.23 60.19 -12.72
C GLN A 163 1.70 60.12 -12.71
N LYS A 164 1.05 60.17 -13.88
CA LYS A 164 -0.41 60.06 -13.99
C LYS A 164 -0.95 58.72 -13.48
N LEU A 165 -0.28 57.62 -13.79
CA LEU A 165 -0.63 56.32 -13.17
C LEU A 165 -0.50 56.37 -11.65
N LEU A 166 0.58 56.92 -11.12
CA LEU A 166 0.79 57.01 -9.66
C LEU A 166 -0.24 57.92 -8.97
N GLU A 167 -0.68 58.98 -9.64
CA GLU A 167 -1.80 59.83 -9.17
C GLU A 167 -3.11 59.02 -9.13
N ASP A 168 -3.38 58.18 -10.13
CA ASP A 168 -4.55 57.31 -10.17
C ASP A 168 -4.51 56.18 -9.13
N ILE A 169 -3.33 55.58 -8.89
CA ILE A 169 -3.10 54.59 -7.84
C ILE A 169 -3.35 55.22 -6.46
N ASN A 170 -2.77 56.39 -6.20
CA ASN A 170 -2.94 57.10 -4.92
C ASN A 170 -4.40 57.53 -4.68
N ARG A 171 -5.14 57.91 -5.73
CA ARG A 171 -6.56 58.26 -5.63
C ARG A 171 -7.46 57.08 -5.25
N LYS A 172 -7.06 55.84 -5.58
CA LYS A 172 -7.83 54.62 -5.26
C LYS A 172 -7.62 54.08 -3.84
N GLY A 173 -6.74 54.70 -3.06
CA GLY A 173 -6.70 54.53 -1.60
C GLY A 173 -6.28 53.15 -1.12
N VAL A 174 -5.00 52.83 -1.25
CA VAL A 174 -4.39 51.71 -0.51
C VAL A 174 -3.72 52.29 0.73
N GLY A 175 -4.38 52.17 1.88
CA GLY A 175 -3.81 52.57 3.17
C GLY A 175 -2.92 51.46 3.71
N ILE A 176 -1.60 51.58 3.59
CA ILE A 176 -0.66 50.69 4.27
C ILE A 176 0.51 51.50 4.86
N GLU A 177 0.76 51.29 6.15
CA GLU A 177 1.86 51.90 6.92
C GLU A 177 3.23 51.43 6.40
N ARG A 178 4.12 52.40 6.15
CA ARG A 178 5.46 52.21 5.60
C ARG A 178 6.41 51.47 6.56
N ILE A 179 7.19 50.53 6.01
CA ILE A 179 8.54 50.22 6.48
C ILE A 179 9.55 50.90 5.53
N SER A 180 10.57 51.52 6.12
CA SER A 180 11.40 52.55 5.49
C SER A 180 12.48 52.03 4.55
N ASP A 181 12.35 52.37 3.26
CA ASP A 181 13.34 53.21 2.55
C ASP A 181 12.60 53.97 1.41
N GLY A 182 12.28 55.23 1.69
CA GLY A 182 10.88 55.69 1.64
C GLY A 182 10.31 56.22 0.32
N LYS A 183 10.87 55.91 -0.85
CA LYS A 183 10.26 56.34 -2.13
C LYS A 183 10.31 55.28 -3.23
N ALA A 184 11.48 54.70 -3.50
CA ALA A 184 11.58 53.60 -4.46
C ALA A 184 10.93 52.31 -3.93
N LEU A 185 11.04 52.04 -2.63
CA LEU A 185 10.39 50.89 -1.99
C LEU A 185 8.87 51.08 -1.90
N GLU A 186 8.40 52.31 -1.69
CA GLU A 186 6.97 52.65 -1.71
C GLU A 186 6.40 52.53 -3.13
N GLU A 187 7.04 53.14 -4.12
CA GLU A 187 6.65 53.02 -5.54
C GLU A 187 6.64 51.55 -5.99
N ALA A 188 7.59 50.73 -5.52
CA ALA A 188 7.62 49.29 -5.80
C ALA A 188 6.52 48.53 -5.04
N THR A 189 6.24 48.88 -3.78
CA THR A 189 5.20 48.21 -2.97
C THR A 189 3.81 48.50 -3.51
N ASP A 190 3.51 49.76 -3.83
CA ASP A 190 2.23 50.18 -4.41
C ASP A 190 2.00 49.50 -5.77
N LEU A 191 3.06 49.37 -6.56
CA LEU A 191 3.01 48.66 -7.83
C LEU A 191 2.82 47.15 -7.65
N ILE A 192 3.52 46.53 -6.70
CA ILE A 192 3.34 45.10 -6.37
C ILE A 192 1.90 44.84 -5.89
N THR A 193 1.35 45.71 -5.03
CA THR A 193 -0.02 45.59 -4.53
C THR A 193 -1.03 45.77 -5.66
N PHE A 194 -0.88 46.80 -6.48
CA PHE A 194 -1.76 47.03 -7.63
C PHE A 194 -1.73 45.86 -8.63
N ILE A 195 -0.54 45.30 -8.91
CA ILE A 195 -0.41 44.10 -9.75
C ILE A 195 -1.09 42.91 -9.06
N SER A 196 -0.87 42.71 -7.76
CA SER A 196 -1.47 41.59 -7.03
C SER A 196 -3.01 41.60 -7.06
N GLU A 197 -3.63 42.78 -7.00
CA GLU A 197 -5.08 42.97 -7.04
C GLU A 197 -5.65 42.94 -8.47
N SER A 198 -4.85 43.30 -9.48
CA SER A 198 -5.28 43.33 -10.88
C SER A 198 -5.28 41.96 -11.58
N PHE A 199 -4.73 40.92 -10.94
CA PHE A 199 -4.67 39.56 -11.46
C PHE A 199 -5.47 38.59 -10.59
N GLU A 200 -6.31 37.77 -11.23
CA GLU A 200 -6.99 36.64 -10.57
C GLU A 200 -6.00 35.47 -10.39
N TRP A 201 -5.23 35.49 -9.31
CA TRP A 201 -4.23 34.44 -9.00
C TRP A 201 -4.85 33.07 -8.72
N GLU A 202 -6.13 33.01 -8.34
CA GLU A 202 -6.81 31.77 -7.93
C GLU A 202 -7.25 30.89 -9.10
N GLU A 203 -7.57 31.44 -10.28
CA GLU A 203 -8.17 30.62 -11.36
C GLU A 203 -7.17 29.63 -11.99
N ASN A 204 -5.88 29.98 -12.03
CA ASN A 204 -4.81 29.10 -12.50
C ASN A 204 -4.29 28.10 -11.45
N ASN A 205 -4.76 28.17 -10.20
CA ASN A 205 -4.24 27.37 -9.09
C ASN A 205 -5.04 26.08 -8.82
N LYS A 206 -6.03 25.75 -9.65
CA LYS A 206 -6.83 24.50 -9.54
C LYS A 206 -6.01 23.22 -9.75
N GLY A 207 -4.78 23.32 -10.27
CA GLY A 207 -3.83 22.21 -10.41
C GLY A 207 -2.91 21.98 -9.20
N MET A 208 -2.90 22.89 -8.21
CA MET A 208 -1.97 22.83 -7.07
C MET A 208 -2.46 21.82 -6.02
N ARG A 209 -2.37 20.53 -6.34
CA ARG A 209 -2.45 19.46 -5.33
C ARG A 209 -1.08 19.30 -4.69
N MET A 210 -0.97 19.64 -3.40
CA MET A 210 0.20 19.26 -2.60
C MET A 210 0.30 17.75 -2.54
N LEU A 211 1.51 17.23 -2.78
CA LEU A 211 1.97 15.85 -2.61
C LEU A 211 0.85 14.88 -2.18
N SER A 212 0.27 14.18 -3.14
CA SER A 212 -0.71 13.14 -2.84
C SER A 212 -0.01 11.80 -2.72
N LEU A 213 -0.29 11.10 -1.63
CA LEU A 213 -0.10 9.66 -1.55
C LEU A 213 -1.22 9.03 -2.38
N GLU A 214 -0.87 8.52 -3.55
CA GLU A 214 -1.75 7.65 -4.32
C GLU A 214 -1.36 6.22 -3.98
N SER A 215 -2.25 5.51 -3.29
CA SER A 215 -2.17 4.06 -3.20
C SER A 215 -2.81 3.50 -4.45
N ASP A 216 -2.02 2.97 -5.38
CA ASP A 216 -2.54 2.07 -6.41
C ASP A 216 -2.88 0.73 -5.73
N SER A 217 -4.02 0.69 -5.03
CA SER A 217 -4.65 -0.55 -4.60
C SER A 217 -5.51 -1.06 -5.77
N ILE A 218 -5.04 -2.07 -6.49
CA ILE A 218 -5.94 -2.89 -7.29
C ILE A 218 -6.68 -3.82 -6.30
N TYR A 219 -7.88 -3.38 -5.94
CA TYR A 219 -8.99 -4.05 -5.23
C TYR A 219 -8.82 -4.54 -3.77
N ASP A 220 -9.67 -3.95 -2.92
CA ASP A 220 -10.26 -4.39 -1.65
C ASP A 220 -9.86 -5.77 -1.10
N ILE A 221 -9.29 -5.77 0.12
CA ILE A 221 -9.52 -6.86 1.08
C ILE A 221 -10.05 -6.27 2.39
N GLU A 222 -11.35 -6.45 2.58
CA GLU A 222 -11.99 -6.41 3.89
C GLU A 222 -11.25 -7.35 4.85
N ARG A 223 -10.87 -6.83 6.02
CA ARG A 223 -10.61 -7.54 7.28
C ARG A 223 -10.21 -9.03 7.14
N PHE A 224 -8.91 -9.29 7.07
CA PHE A 224 -8.41 -10.62 7.44
C PHE A 224 -8.47 -10.75 8.97
N SER A 225 -9.60 -11.26 9.47
CA SER A 225 -9.72 -11.77 10.83
C SER A 225 -8.74 -12.93 10.99
N ILE A 226 -7.87 -12.81 12.00
CA ILE A 226 -7.01 -13.86 12.53
C ILE A 226 -7.89 -15.08 12.84
N GLY A 227 -7.74 -16.20 12.12
CA GLY A 227 -8.36 -17.47 12.54
C GLY A 227 -8.83 -18.48 11.49
N SER A 228 -8.48 -18.40 10.21
CA SER A 228 -8.82 -19.47 9.26
C SER A 228 -7.68 -19.81 8.30
N GLU A 229 -7.52 -21.12 8.13
CA GLU A 229 -6.57 -21.87 7.29
C GLU A 229 -6.10 -21.12 6.03
N ILE A 230 -4.78 -20.97 5.91
CA ILE A 230 -4.11 -20.35 4.76
C ILE A 230 -3.88 -21.44 3.72
N GLU A 231 -4.80 -21.59 2.78
CA GLU A 231 -4.50 -22.19 1.48
C GLU A 231 -4.16 -21.07 0.47
N ASN A 232 -2.99 -21.20 -0.15
CA ASN A 232 -2.40 -20.35 -1.21
C ASN A 232 -1.88 -18.95 -0.83
N ILE A 233 -0.57 -18.87 -0.61
CA ILE A 233 0.23 -17.64 -0.69
C ILE A 233 0.77 -17.53 -2.12
N ASP A 234 -0.09 -17.18 -3.07
CA ASP A 234 0.28 -16.95 -4.47
C ASP A 234 -0.03 -15.50 -4.85
N SER A 235 0.48 -14.55 -4.06
CA SER A 235 0.77 -13.15 -4.46
C SER A 235 1.17 -12.35 -3.23
N ILE A 236 2.46 -12.04 -3.10
CA ILE A 236 2.89 -10.96 -2.22
C ILE A 236 2.48 -9.67 -2.95
N GLU A 237 1.29 -9.16 -2.67
CA GLU A 237 0.87 -7.82 -3.08
C GLU A 237 1.68 -6.81 -2.30
N VAL A 238 2.74 -6.31 -2.93
CA VAL A 238 3.47 -5.15 -2.42
C VAL A 238 2.59 -3.94 -2.66
N ASP A 239 1.97 -3.41 -1.61
CA ASP A 239 1.34 -2.08 -1.63
C ASP A 239 2.33 -1.08 -2.22
N ARG A 240 2.13 -0.73 -3.49
CA ARG A 240 3.02 0.18 -4.19
C ARG A 240 2.52 1.60 -3.93
N PHE A 241 2.91 2.14 -2.79
CA PHE A 241 2.70 3.56 -2.51
C PHE A 241 3.57 4.38 -3.46
N ILE A 242 2.93 5.17 -4.33
CA ILE A 242 3.61 6.11 -5.21
C ILE A 242 3.25 7.51 -4.74
N VAL A 243 4.27 8.29 -4.40
CA VAL A 243 4.14 9.72 -4.15
C VAL A 243 4.24 10.43 -5.49
N SER A 244 3.20 11.16 -5.84
CA SER A 244 3.12 11.97 -7.05
C SER A 244 3.30 13.46 -6.71
N SER A 245 4.14 14.16 -7.48
CA SER A 245 4.27 15.62 -7.44
C SER A 245 3.69 16.21 -8.72
N ASN A 246 2.61 17.00 -8.59
CA ASN A 246 1.98 17.72 -9.71
C ASN A 246 2.12 19.23 -9.53
N MET A 247 3.31 19.71 -9.16
CA MET A 247 3.53 21.12 -8.85
C MET A 247 4.14 21.85 -10.04
N ILE A 248 3.30 22.31 -10.97
CA ILE A 248 3.73 23.17 -12.08
C ILE A 248 3.07 24.53 -11.91
N LEU A 249 3.87 25.57 -11.65
CA LEU A 249 3.40 26.95 -11.70
C LEU A 249 3.18 27.33 -13.17
N ALA A 250 1.93 27.23 -13.63
CA ALA A 250 1.55 27.60 -14.99
C ALA A 250 1.36 29.13 -15.10
N LEU A 251 2.43 29.83 -15.50
CA LEU A 251 2.37 31.25 -15.80
C LEU A 251 2.09 31.48 -17.28
N THR A 252 1.18 32.39 -17.58
CA THR A 252 1.03 32.91 -18.94
C THR A 252 2.31 33.65 -19.35
N PRO A 253 2.59 33.79 -20.67
CA PRO A 253 3.74 34.58 -21.14
C PRO A 253 3.76 36.00 -20.57
N HIS A 254 2.60 36.62 -20.37
CA HIS A 254 2.45 37.95 -19.79
C HIS A 254 2.84 38.00 -18.31
N GLN A 255 2.40 37.02 -17.51
CA GLN A 255 2.75 36.93 -16.09
C GLN A 255 4.25 36.67 -15.90
N SER A 256 4.86 35.85 -16.75
CA SER A 256 6.31 35.60 -16.73
C SER A 256 7.12 36.87 -17.02
N GLN A 257 6.68 37.69 -17.98
CA GLN A 257 7.31 38.98 -18.29
C GLN A 257 7.24 39.96 -17.11
N ILE A 258 6.10 40.07 -16.44
CA ILE A 258 5.95 40.95 -15.27
C ILE A 258 6.84 40.47 -14.12
N ILE A 259 6.83 39.18 -13.80
CA ILE A 259 7.64 38.63 -12.71
C ILE A 259 9.14 38.83 -12.99
N SER A 260 9.59 38.63 -14.24
CA SER A 260 10.99 38.85 -14.61
C SER A 260 11.40 40.33 -14.55
N ALA A 261 10.48 41.27 -14.81
CA ALA A 261 10.73 42.70 -14.66
C ALA A 261 10.84 43.15 -13.18
N ILE A 262 10.05 42.53 -12.29
CA ILE A 262 10.09 42.81 -10.84
C ILE A 262 11.31 42.13 -10.20
N SER A 263 11.55 40.86 -10.51
CA SER A 263 12.67 40.08 -9.97
C SER A 263 13.09 38.96 -10.91
N TYR A 264 14.14 39.24 -11.70
CA TYR A 264 14.68 38.30 -12.68
C TYR A 264 15.20 36.97 -12.10
N LYS A 265 15.46 36.88 -10.79
CA LYS A 265 15.95 35.65 -10.11
C LYS A 265 14.84 34.78 -9.54
N LEU A 266 13.62 35.29 -9.41
CA LEU A 266 12.56 34.61 -8.69
C LEU A 266 12.12 33.32 -9.42
N LEU A 267 11.90 33.41 -10.74
CA LEU A 267 11.50 32.26 -11.57
C LEU A 267 12.56 31.14 -11.57
N PRO A 268 13.85 31.40 -11.84
CA PRO A 268 14.89 30.38 -11.74
C PRO A 268 15.02 29.74 -10.35
N HIS A 269 14.71 30.48 -9.28
CA HIS A 269 14.75 29.94 -7.93
C HIS A 269 13.58 28.99 -7.68
N ILE A 270 12.37 29.37 -8.12
CA ILE A 270 11.17 28.54 -8.06
C ILE A 270 11.36 27.24 -8.87
N GLU A 271 11.91 27.33 -10.08
CA GLU A 271 12.22 26.14 -10.92
C GLU A 271 13.20 25.18 -10.23
N ARG A 272 14.24 25.71 -9.58
CA ARG A 272 15.18 24.87 -8.79
C ARG A 272 14.52 24.20 -7.60
N LEU A 273 13.62 24.91 -6.91
CA LEU A 273 12.85 24.33 -5.81
C LEU A 273 11.96 23.19 -6.31
N TYR A 274 11.32 23.35 -7.48
CA TYR A 274 10.55 22.27 -8.09
C TYR A 274 11.40 21.05 -8.43
N GLY A 275 12.54 21.23 -9.09
CA GLY A 275 13.45 20.11 -9.36
C GLY A 275 13.91 19.41 -8.08
N THR A 276 14.20 20.17 -7.01
CA THR A 276 14.57 19.57 -5.71
C THR A 276 13.43 18.75 -5.11
N ILE A 277 12.18 19.19 -5.25
CA ILE A 277 11.00 18.45 -4.78
C ILE A 277 10.81 17.17 -5.59
N GLU A 278 10.96 17.22 -6.92
CA GLU A 278 10.89 16.04 -7.79
C GLU A 278 11.95 15.00 -7.43
N ASP A 279 13.20 15.43 -7.21
CA ASP A 279 14.30 14.57 -6.78
C ASP A 279 13.99 13.89 -5.43
N LEU A 280 13.45 14.64 -4.46
CA LEU A 280 13.07 14.10 -3.16
C LEU A 280 11.92 13.10 -3.27
N VAL A 281 10.95 13.34 -4.15
CA VAL A 281 9.85 12.41 -4.40
C VAL A 281 10.36 11.12 -5.05
N ALA A 282 11.30 11.20 -5.99
CA ALA A 282 11.93 10.03 -6.58
C ALA A 282 12.67 9.17 -5.53
N ILE A 283 13.47 9.81 -4.67
CA ILE A 283 14.16 9.13 -3.55
C ILE A 283 13.15 8.50 -2.59
N LEU A 284 12.07 9.20 -2.26
CA LEU A 284 11.04 8.69 -1.37
C LEU A 284 10.36 7.44 -1.94
N ASN A 285 10.04 7.45 -3.23
CA ASN A 285 9.46 6.30 -3.92
C ASN A 285 10.41 5.11 -3.96
N GLU A 286 11.71 5.33 -4.19
CA GLU A 286 12.74 4.28 -4.09
C GLU A 286 12.77 3.65 -2.69
N LYS A 287 12.73 4.49 -1.64
CA LYS A 287 12.69 4.01 -0.25
C LYS A 287 11.40 3.27 0.12
N LEU A 288 10.26 3.68 -0.41
CA LEU A 288 9.00 2.95 -0.22
C LEU A 288 9.05 1.55 -0.84
N ILE A 289 9.67 1.40 -2.01
CA ILE A 289 9.90 0.08 -2.64
C ILE A 289 10.82 -0.78 -1.77
N GLU A 290 11.93 -0.22 -1.27
CA GLU A 290 12.86 -0.93 -0.39
C GLU A 290 12.16 -1.42 0.89
N ILE A 291 11.33 -0.59 1.52
CA ILE A 291 10.53 -0.96 2.68
C ILE A 291 9.55 -2.08 2.34
N GLY A 292 8.89 -2.03 1.19
CA GLY A 292 7.99 -3.08 0.72
C GLY A 292 8.68 -4.44 0.59
N ILE A 293 9.89 -4.45 0.00
CA ILE A 293 10.70 -5.67 -0.14
C ILE A 293 11.14 -6.21 1.24
N LEU A 294 11.62 -5.34 2.13
CA LEU A 294 12.03 -5.73 3.47
C LEU A 294 10.87 -6.33 4.27
N ARG A 295 9.66 -5.76 4.15
CA ARG A 295 8.46 -6.29 4.79
C ARG A 295 8.14 -7.71 4.31
N ALA A 296 8.19 -7.95 3.01
CA ALA A 296 7.98 -9.28 2.44
C ALA A 296 9.00 -10.30 2.93
N GLN A 297 10.27 -9.91 3.06
CA GLN A 297 11.32 -10.77 3.61
C GLN A 297 11.08 -11.10 5.10
N VAL A 298 10.61 -10.14 5.89
CA VAL A 298 10.27 -10.36 7.30
C VAL A 298 9.10 -11.33 7.43
N GLU A 299 8.09 -11.22 6.56
CA GLU A 299 6.95 -12.14 6.52
C GLU A 299 7.37 -13.56 6.15
N GLU A 300 8.21 -13.73 5.13
CA GLU A 300 8.79 -15.02 4.75
C GLU A 300 9.60 -15.65 5.91
N GLN A 301 10.40 -14.84 6.60
CA GLN A 301 11.13 -15.30 7.79
C GLN A 301 10.19 -15.70 8.93
N GLY A 302 9.08 -14.99 9.11
CA GLY A 302 8.03 -15.36 10.07
C GLY A 302 7.49 -16.77 9.82
N ILE A 303 7.14 -17.08 8.57
CA ILE A 303 6.64 -18.42 8.18
C ILE A 303 7.69 -19.50 8.47
N LYS A 304 8.97 -19.26 8.15
CA LYS A 304 10.05 -20.23 8.43
C LYS A 304 10.23 -20.47 9.92
N ILE A 305 10.06 -19.45 10.76
CA ILE A 305 10.12 -19.57 12.22
C ILE A 305 8.96 -20.43 12.74
N GLU A 306 7.74 -20.21 12.24
CA GLU A 306 6.58 -21.02 12.63
C GLU A 306 6.75 -22.49 12.26
N GLU A 307 7.26 -22.79 11.06
CA GLU A 307 7.57 -24.16 10.65
C GLU A 307 8.61 -24.82 11.58
N GLN A 308 9.66 -24.08 11.95
CA GLN A 308 10.68 -24.57 12.88
C GLN A 308 10.13 -24.79 14.29
N LEU A 309 9.23 -23.93 14.77
CA LEU A 309 8.55 -24.11 16.04
C LEU A 309 7.71 -25.40 16.04
N GLY A 310 6.98 -25.68 14.97
CA GLY A 310 6.25 -26.94 14.83
C GLY A 310 7.17 -28.17 14.92
N LYS A 311 8.32 -28.14 14.25
CA LYS A 311 9.33 -29.21 14.34
C LYS A 311 9.89 -29.37 15.76
N ILE A 312 10.09 -28.28 16.49
CA ILE A 312 10.54 -28.31 17.89
C ILE A 312 9.47 -28.95 18.79
N GLU A 313 8.20 -28.62 18.59
CA GLU A 313 7.10 -29.20 19.37
C GLU A 313 6.95 -30.70 19.13
N GLU A 314 7.06 -31.15 17.88
CA GLU A 314 7.07 -32.58 17.53
C GLU A 314 8.25 -33.32 18.20
N GLN A 315 9.44 -32.75 18.13
CA GLN A 315 10.63 -33.31 18.78
C GLN A 315 10.49 -33.38 20.30
N ARG A 316 9.88 -32.36 20.93
CA ARG A 316 9.60 -32.36 22.37
C ARG A 316 8.63 -33.48 22.76
N ALA A 317 7.56 -33.67 21.98
CA ALA A 317 6.62 -34.77 22.23
C ALA A 317 7.30 -36.14 22.13
N ARG A 318 8.19 -36.32 21.14
CA ARG A 318 8.97 -37.55 20.98
C ARG A 318 9.95 -37.79 22.14
N ILE A 319 10.57 -36.73 22.68
CA ILE A 319 11.43 -36.84 23.87
C ILE A 319 10.62 -37.30 25.08
N GLU A 320 9.43 -36.73 25.30
CA GLU A 320 8.55 -37.12 26.42
C GLU A 320 8.13 -38.60 26.33
N GLU A 321 7.83 -39.10 25.12
CA GLU A 321 7.52 -40.52 24.90
C GLU A 321 8.71 -41.43 25.23
N LEU A 322 9.92 -41.04 24.80
CA LEU A 322 11.13 -41.80 25.09
C LEU A 322 11.47 -41.82 26.59
N GLU A 323 11.28 -40.70 27.29
CA GLU A 323 11.47 -40.62 28.75
C GLU A 323 10.52 -41.57 29.49
N LYS A 324 9.25 -41.65 29.08
CA LYS A 324 8.29 -42.62 29.65
C LYS A 324 8.74 -44.06 29.42
N LYS A 325 9.19 -44.37 28.20
CA LYS A 325 9.68 -45.70 27.86
C LYS A 325 10.95 -46.08 28.63
N GLU A 326 11.84 -45.12 28.86
CA GLU A 326 13.04 -45.32 29.68
C GLU A 326 12.66 -45.61 31.15
N GLN A 327 11.66 -44.91 31.68
CA GLN A 327 11.15 -45.18 33.03
C GLN A 327 10.54 -46.60 33.12
N GLU A 328 9.68 -46.99 32.17
CA GLU A 328 9.08 -48.33 32.14
C GLU A 328 10.14 -49.45 32.07
N LEU A 329 11.18 -49.28 31.25
CA LEU A 329 12.29 -50.23 31.16
C LEU A 329 13.09 -50.30 32.45
N THR A 330 13.27 -49.17 33.13
CA THR A 330 13.97 -49.11 34.42
C THR A 330 13.18 -49.88 35.48
N GLU A 331 11.87 -49.65 35.59
CA GLU A 331 10.99 -50.37 36.52
C GLU A 331 11.00 -51.88 36.26
N LYS A 332 10.97 -52.28 34.98
CA LYS A 332 11.05 -53.70 34.60
C LYS A 332 12.39 -54.33 34.97
N ASN A 333 13.50 -53.62 34.80
CA ASN A 333 14.81 -54.13 35.20
C ASN A 333 14.89 -54.30 36.73
N GLU A 334 14.35 -53.35 37.50
CA GLU A 334 14.29 -53.49 38.96
C GLU A 334 13.43 -54.69 39.41
N GLU A 335 12.37 -55.02 38.69
CA GLU A 335 11.55 -56.21 38.94
C GLU A 335 12.34 -57.49 38.65
N LEU A 336 13.03 -57.56 37.50
CA LEU A 336 13.88 -58.70 37.14
C LEU A 336 15.04 -58.88 38.13
N ASP A 337 15.63 -57.80 38.64
CA ASP A 337 16.67 -57.88 39.66
C ASP A 337 16.14 -58.47 40.98
N LYS A 338 14.91 -58.13 41.37
CA LYS A 338 14.26 -58.74 42.55
C LYS A 338 13.96 -60.22 42.33
N GLU A 339 13.47 -60.59 41.15
CA GLU A 339 13.23 -62.00 40.79
C GLU A 339 14.54 -62.80 40.83
N ASN A 340 15.61 -62.26 40.24
CA ASN A 340 16.93 -62.90 40.26
C ASN A 340 17.46 -63.10 41.69
N LEU A 341 17.28 -62.12 42.58
CA LEU A 341 17.65 -62.27 43.99
C LEU A 341 16.84 -63.39 44.66
N GLY A 342 15.54 -63.47 44.41
CA GLY A 342 14.70 -64.54 44.94
C GLY A 342 15.14 -65.92 44.44
N LEU A 343 15.47 -66.05 43.16
CA LEU A 343 15.99 -67.30 42.60
C LEU A 343 17.35 -67.69 43.20
N ILE A 344 18.21 -66.72 43.52
CA ILE A 344 19.47 -67.00 44.22
C ILE A 344 19.20 -67.57 45.62
N ASP A 345 18.26 -66.98 46.37
CA ASP A 345 17.86 -67.46 47.69
C ASP A 345 17.30 -68.90 47.62
N ASP A 346 16.45 -69.18 46.63
CA ASP A 346 15.89 -70.52 46.39
C ASP A 346 16.99 -71.54 46.06
N ILE A 347 17.98 -71.16 45.23
CA ILE A 347 19.14 -72.01 44.92
C ILE A 347 19.96 -72.31 46.17
N GLU A 348 20.16 -71.33 47.06
CA GLU A 348 20.89 -71.53 48.32
C GLU A 348 20.15 -72.50 49.24
N ALA A 349 18.83 -72.33 49.38
CA ALA A 349 17.98 -73.23 50.15
C ALA A 349 18.03 -74.68 49.63
N LEU A 350 17.89 -74.87 48.31
CA LEU A 350 17.97 -76.19 47.69
C LEU A 350 19.34 -76.85 47.85
N ASN A 351 20.43 -76.07 47.79
CA ASN A 351 21.77 -76.61 48.02
C ASN A 351 21.95 -77.09 49.46
N LYS A 352 21.40 -76.36 50.44
CA LYS A 352 21.41 -76.78 51.84
C LYS A 352 20.62 -78.07 52.05
N ASP A 353 19.45 -78.18 51.44
CA ASP A 353 18.64 -79.39 51.50
C ASP A 353 19.37 -80.58 50.86
N LYS A 354 20.02 -80.36 49.71
CA LYS A 354 20.88 -81.35 49.06
C LYS A 354 22.04 -81.81 49.95
N GLU A 355 22.71 -80.90 50.64
CA GLU A 355 23.78 -81.24 51.59
C GLU A 355 23.25 -82.08 52.77
N SER A 356 22.09 -81.71 53.32
CA SER A 356 21.43 -82.49 54.38
C SER A 356 21.11 -83.91 53.91
N LEU A 357 20.54 -84.07 52.71
CA LEU A 357 20.22 -85.37 52.14
C LEU A 357 21.46 -86.24 51.93
N TYR A 358 22.59 -85.66 51.49
CA TYR A 358 23.84 -86.41 51.41
C TYR A 358 24.31 -86.91 52.77
N GLY A 359 24.18 -86.10 53.82
CA GLY A 359 24.47 -86.51 55.20
C GLY A 359 23.58 -87.68 55.66
N ASP A 360 22.29 -87.62 55.37
CA ASP A 360 21.35 -88.69 55.69
C ASP A 360 21.69 -89.99 54.94
N ILE A 361 22.06 -89.90 53.66
CA ILE A 361 22.50 -91.05 52.86
C ILE A 361 23.76 -91.69 53.47
N GLU A 362 24.74 -90.90 53.88
CA GLU A 362 25.98 -91.40 54.50
C GLU A 362 25.71 -92.08 55.85
N ALA A 363 24.83 -91.51 56.66
CA ALA A 363 24.41 -92.08 57.94
C ALA A 363 23.67 -93.43 57.73
N LEU A 364 22.74 -93.49 56.77
CA LEU A 364 22.02 -94.72 56.42
C LEU A 364 22.98 -95.79 55.87
N ALA A 365 23.93 -95.42 55.01
CA ALA A 365 24.94 -96.34 54.49
C ALA A 365 25.78 -96.95 55.62
N SER A 366 26.20 -96.12 56.58
CA SER A 366 26.96 -96.55 57.77
C SER A 366 26.14 -97.51 58.65
N ARG A 367 24.85 -97.20 58.87
CA ARG A 367 23.95 -98.08 59.62
C ARG A 367 23.73 -99.41 58.92
N ASN A 368 23.56 -99.41 57.60
CA ASN A 368 23.39 -100.62 56.81
C ASN A 368 24.65 -101.50 56.84
N SER A 369 25.84 -100.89 56.78
CA SER A 369 27.11 -101.61 56.96
C SER A 369 27.20 -102.29 58.34
N THR A 370 26.77 -101.60 59.39
CA THR A 370 26.74 -102.14 60.76
C THR A 370 25.75 -103.31 60.88
N LEU A 371 24.53 -103.15 60.37
CA LEU A 371 23.51 -104.21 60.34
C LEU A 371 23.99 -105.42 59.52
N SER A 372 24.69 -105.18 58.42
CA SER A 372 25.30 -106.25 57.61
C SER A 372 26.32 -107.04 58.41
N SER A 373 27.22 -106.38 59.16
CA SER A 373 28.17 -107.08 60.03
C SER A 373 27.47 -107.86 61.15
N GLU A 374 26.48 -107.26 61.81
CA GLU A 374 25.69 -107.93 62.85
C GLU A 374 25.00 -109.18 62.29
N ASN A 375 24.42 -109.10 61.09
CA ASN A 375 23.83 -110.26 60.41
C ASN A 375 24.85 -111.34 60.09
N THR A 376 26.08 -110.99 59.66
CA THR A 376 27.13 -111.98 59.43
C THR A 376 27.56 -112.68 60.72
N ASP A 377 27.62 -111.96 61.84
CA ASP A 377 27.96 -112.53 63.14
C ASP A 377 26.86 -113.47 63.64
N ILE A 378 25.59 -113.07 63.53
CA ILE A 378 24.43 -113.92 63.86
C ILE A 378 24.40 -115.16 62.96
N ALA A 379 24.65 -115.02 61.66
CA ALA A 379 24.70 -116.15 60.73
C ALA A 379 25.78 -117.16 61.14
N ARG A 380 26.95 -116.66 61.55
CA ARG A 380 28.04 -117.47 62.08
C ARG A 380 27.64 -118.16 63.39
N GLU A 381 27.06 -117.45 64.34
CA GLU A 381 26.58 -118.03 65.61
C GLU A 381 25.53 -119.12 65.37
N ASN A 382 24.54 -118.87 64.52
CA ASN A 382 23.54 -119.86 64.12
C ASN A 382 24.19 -121.11 63.49
N SER A 383 25.21 -120.94 62.66
CA SER A 383 25.94 -122.07 62.07
C SER A 383 26.66 -122.92 63.13
N GLN A 384 27.23 -122.27 64.16
CA GLN A 384 27.88 -122.95 65.28
C GLN A 384 26.87 -123.70 66.15
N LEU A 385 25.74 -123.06 66.47
CA LEU A 385 24.66 -123.68 67.22
C LEU A 385 24.08 -124.89 66.48
N ARG A 386 23.86 -124.78 65.16
CA ARG A 386 23.44 -125.92 64.33
C ARG A 386 24.45 -127.07 64.38
N ALA A 387 25.74 -126.78 64.25
CA ALA A 387 26.79 -127.80 64.34
C ALA A 387 26.84 -128.48 65.73
N GLU A 388 26.62 -127.73 66.81
CA GLU A 388 26.56 -128.28 68.17
C GLU A 388 25.29 -129.12 68.39
N ILE A 389 24.14 -128.69 67.86
CA ILE A 389 22.91 -129.50 67.84
C ILE A 389 23.16 -130.83 67.11
N ASP A 390 23.77 -130.81 65.93
CA ASP A 390 24.10 -132.02 65.18
C ASP A 390 25.03 -132.94 65.96
N ARG A 391 26.03 -132.38 66.65
CA ARG A 391 26.95 -133.12 67.52
C ARG A 391 26.21 -133.77 68.70
N LEU A 392 25.35 -133.03 69.39
CA LEU A 392 24.53 -133.55 70.49
C LEU A 392 23.57 -134.64 70.01
N ASN A 393 22.94 -134.45 68.85
CA ASN A 393 22.07 -135.46 68.23
C ASN A 393 22.84 -136.75 67.92
N ARG A 394 24.08 -136.67 67.41
CA ARG A 394 24.94 -137.84 67.23
C ARG A 394 25.27 -138.51 68.56
N GLN A 395 25.56 -137.74 69.62
CA GLN A 395 25.79 -138.30 70.96
C GLN A 395 24.54 -139.00 71.51
N ILE A 396 23.35 -138.43 71.30
CA ILE A 396 22.08 -139.08 71.67
C ILE A 396 21.90 -140.39 70.91
N GLU A 397 22.20 -140.41 69.61
CA GLU A 397 22.09 -141.62 68.79
C GLU A 397 23.14 -142.69 69.18
N GLU A 398 24.37 -142.29 69.51
CA GLU A 398 25.39 -143.16 70.10
C GLU A 398 24.93 -143.74 71.43
N LEU A 399 24.39 -142.92 72.33
CA LEU A 399 23.81 -143.37 73.62
C LEU A 399 22.62 -144.31 73.41
N ARG A 400 21.77 -144.06 72.40
CA ARG A 400 20.69 -144.96 71.99
C ARG A 400 21.22 -146.28 71.44
N SER A 401 22.30 -146.27 70.67
CA SER A 401 22.93 -147.51 70.15
C SER A 401 23.62 -148.33 71.25
N ASN A 402 24.09 -147.69 72.32
CA ASN A 402 24.73 -148.35 73.47
C ASN A 402 23.72 -148.82 74.55
N SER A 403 22.47 -148.36 74.47
CA SER A 403 21.35 -148.77 75.32
C SER A 403 20.34 -149.56 74.47
N GLY A 404 20.53 -150.88 74.37
CA GLY A 404 19.63 -151.74 73.62
C GLY A 404 18.15 -151.55 74.01
N GLY A 405 17.31 -151.21 73.03
CA GLY A 405 15.86 -151.38 73.11
C GLY A 405 15.01 -150.24 72.55
N GLY A 406 14.50 -150.45 71.33
CA GLY A 406 13.13 -150.19 70.88
C GLY A 406 12.48 -148.80 71.04
N GLY A 407 12.03 -148.24 69.90
CA GLY A 407 10.77 -147.48 69.86
C GLY A 407 10.83 -146.07 69.24
N ASN A 408 10.21 -145.97 68.06
CA ASN A 408 9.61 -144.82 67.38
C ASN A 408 10.41 -143.50 67.19
N THR A 409 10.51 -143.16 65.90
CA THR A 409 10.73 -141.85 65.32
C THR A 409 9.81 -140.76 65.88
N PRO A 410 10.34 -139.54 66.03
CA PRO A 410 9.63 -138.34 65.67
C PRO A 410 10.30 -137.69 64.45
N GLU A 411 9.47 -137.24 63.52
CA GLU A 411 9.86 -136.55 62.29
C GLU A 411 10.75 -135.34 62.56
N VAL A 412 11.75 -135.18 61.69
CA VAL A 412 12.55 -133.97 61.54
C VAL A 412 11.61 -132.83 61.12
N PRO A 413 11.56 -131.70 61.84
CA PRO A 413 10.89 -130.50 61.35
C PRO A 413 11.55 -130.06 60.04
N LYS A 414 10.75 -129.86 58.99
CA LYS A 414 11.20 -129.32 57.71
C LYS A 414 12.03 -128.05 57.92
N GLU A 415 13.13 -127.93 57.18
CA GLU A 415 13.84 -126.66 57.04
C GLU A 415 12.84 -125.55 56.73
N PRO A 416 12.86 -124.41 57.45
CA PRO A 416 12.19 -123.23 56.97
C PRO A 416 12.90 -122.80 55.68
N GLU A 417 12.14 -122.66 54.61
CA GLU A 417 12.61 -122.10 53.34
C GLU A 417 13.29 -120.76 53.62
N ALA A 418 14.44 -120.53 52.99
CA ALA A 418 15.12 -119.24 53.05
C ALA A 418 14.14 -118.16 52.56
N PRO A 419 14.02 -117.02 53.26
CA PRO A 419 13.19 -115.93 52.76
C PRO A 419 13.69 -115.53 51.38
N GLU A 420 12.77 -115.47 50.41
CA GLU A 420 13.05 -114.93 49.09
C GLU A 420 13.69 -113.55 49.26
N THR A 421 14.80 -113.31 48.55
CA THR A 421 15.36 -111.97 48.39
C THR A 421 14.24 -111.06 47.90
N PRO A 422 13.88 -109.99 48.63
CA PRO A 422 12.93 -109.01 48.14
C PRO A 422 13.44 -108.45 46.81
N ASP A 423 12.58 -108.44 45.79
CA ASP A 423 12.91 -107.84 44.51
C ASP A 423 13.44 -106.43 44.71
N ILE A 424 14.56 -106.13 44.06
CA ILE A 424 15.13 -104.79 43.98
C ILE A 424 14.04 -103.91 43.35
N PRO A 425 13.55 -102.85 44.04
CA PRO A 425 12.65 -101.91 43.41
C PRO A 425 13.33 -101.35 42.17
N GLU A 426 12.71 -101.51 41.00
CA GLU A 426 13.16 -100.84 39.79
C GLU A 426 13.30 -99.35 40.11
N GLY A 427 14.49 -98.80 39.87
CA GLY A 427 14.79 -97.41 40.15
C GLY A 427 13.81 -96.50 39.39
N PRO A 428 13.46 -95.32 39.95
CA PRO A 428 12.52 -94.42 39.32
C PRO A 428 12.96 -94.10 37.89
N GLU A 429 12.02 -94.24 36.95
CA GLU A 429 12.25 -93.88 35.56
C GLU A 429 12.74 -92.43 35.48
N ASN A 430 13.78 -92.23 34.67
CA ASN A 430 14.45 -90.95 34.51
C ASN A 430 13.41 -89.89 34.05
N PRO A 431 13.32 -88.71 34.69
CA PRO A 431 12.38 -87.68 34.27
C PRO A 431 12.63 -87.27 32.83
N GLU A 432 11.55 -87.14 32.04
CA GLU A 432 11.63 -86.64 30.67
C GLU A 432 12.30 -85.25 30.66
N VAL A 433 13.31 -85.13 29.80
CA VAL A 433 14.07 -83.89 29.60
C VAL A 433 13.11 -82.81 29.09
N PRO A 434 13.02 -81.63 29.75
CA PRO A 434 12.21 -80.52 29.27
C PRO A 434 12.64 -80.11 27.86
N GLN A 435 11.68 -79.99 26.95
CA GLN A 435 11.93 -79.51 25.59
C GLN A 435 12.42 -78.05 25.63
N GLU A 436 13.49 -77.77 24.89
CA GLU A 436 14.03 -76.41 24.72
C GLU A 436 12.96 -75.45 24.18
N PRO A 437 12.85 -74.23 24.71
CA PRO A 437 11.92 -73.24 24.19
C PRO A 437 12.32 -72.80 22.78
N GLU A 438 11.32 -72.75 21.89
CA GLU A 438 11.50 -72.26 20.52
C GLU A 438 12.00 -70.82 20.49
N LYS A 439 12.98 -70.58 19.62
CA LYS A 439 13.61 -69.28 19.39
C LYS A 439 12.59 -68.26 18.86
N PRO A 440 12.61 -66.99 19.32
CA PRO A 440 11.73 -65.96 18.77
C PRO A 440 12.05 -65.67 17.30
N GLU A 441 11.00 -65.56 16.48
CA GLU A 441 11.08 -65.11 15.09
C GLU A 441 11.65 -63.69 14.99
N GLU A 442 12.64 -63.51 14.11
CA GLU A 442 13.24 -62.21 13.80
C GLU A 442 12.22 -61.27 13.15
N GLU A 443 12.00 -60.11 13.76
CA GLU A 443 11.20 -59.02 13.20
C GLU A 443 11.85 -58.47 11.91
N LYS A 444 11.04 -58.30 10.87
CA LYS A 444 11.44 -57.71 9.59
C LYS A 444 11.78 -56.22 9.75
N PRO A 445 12.81 -55.71 9.04
CA PRO A 445 13.19 -54.31 9.12
C PRO A 445 12.14 -53.39 8.47
N ILE A 446 11.84 -52.32 9.19
CA ILE A 446 11.01 -51.18 8.77
C ILE A 446 11.74 -50.44 7.65
N GLN A 447 11.07 -50.23 6.51
CA GLN A 447 11.59 -49.43 5.40
C GLN A 447 11.47 -47.94 5.75
N GLU A 448 12.58 -47.21 5.58
CA GLU A 448 12.64 -45.75 5.71
C GLU A 448 11.72 -45.05 4.69
N PRO A 449 11.06 -43.94 5.06
CA PRO A 449 10.31 -43.13 4.11
C PRO A 449 11.28 -42.36 3.20
N LYS A 450 10.99 -42.38 1.90
CA LYS A 450 11.65 -41.51 0.92
C LYS A 450 11.28 -40.05 1.20
N GLU A 451 12.29 -39.20 1.36
CA GLU A 451 12.16 -37.74 1.42
C GLU A 451 11.65 -37.18 0.07
N PRO A 452 10.92 -36.04 0.09
CA PRO A 452 10.32 -35.39 -1.09
C PRO A 452 11.32 -34.74 -2.05
#